data_AF-A0A3M9YPX5-F1
#
_entry.id   AF-A0A3M9YPX5-F1
#
_cell.length_a   1.000
_cell.length_b   1.000
_cell.length_c   1.000
_cell.angle_alpha   90.00
_cell.angle_beta   90.00
_cell.angle_gamma   90.00
#
_symmetry.space_group_name_H-M   'P 1'
#
loop_
_entity.id
_entity.type
_entity.pdbx_description
1 polymer ?
#
loop_
_entity_poly.entity_id
_entity_poly.type
_entity_poly.pdbx_seq_one_letter_code
_entity_poly.pdbx_strand_id
1 'polypeptide(L)'
;MAYRGGFGRPASRLAATAGAIVPASIIAGIIGTACLMVGMMGAALFTGGFGSFSIDALLAMLVFTGALIAVGSIGGTFMVAFYLVIFGLPVALLLGEHIRTPAGLLAAMATGLAAAYAAMRWLWGMTWASGEPVWNGEAFVVLCFVLPAAWFYRKQVIAMLDELPA
;
A
#
# COMPACT_ATOMS: atom_id res chain seq x y z
N MET A 1 -15.65 -17.49 3.95
CA MET A 1 -15.48 -17.24 2.50
C MET A 1 -14.79 -15.89 2.36
N ALA A 2 -13.61 -15.82 1.74
CA ALA A 2 -12.89 -14.55 1.59
C ALA A 2 -13.58 -13.64 0.56
N TYR A 3 -13.65 -12.34 0.84
CA TYR A 3 -14.20 -11.33 -0.08
C TYR A 3 -13.50 -11.40 -1.45
N ARG A 4 -14.28 -11.64 -2.51
CA ARG A 4 -13.82 -11.77 -3.90
C ARG A 4 -14.16 -10.49 -4.66
N GLY A 5 -13.23 -9.54 -4.69
CA GLY A 5 -13.38 -8.32 -5.47
C GLY A 5 -12.97 -8.57 -6.92
N GLY A 6 -13.89 -9.04 -7.76
CA GLY A 6 -13.65 -9.23 -9.19
C GLY A 6 -14.70 -8.52 -10.04
N PHE A 7 -14.28 -7.63 -10.94
CA PHE A 7 -15.11 -6.93 -11.93
C PHE A 7 -15.51 -7.84 -13.12
N GLY A 8 -15.79 -9.12 -12.86
CA GLY A 8 -16.06 -10.14 -13.87
C GLY A 8 -14.99 -11.23 -13.94
N ARG A 9 -15.37 -12.36 -14.55
CA ARG A 9 -14.52 -13.56 -14.65
C ARG A 9 -13.38 -13.29 -15.66
N PRO A 10 -12.10 -13.44 -15.27
CA PRO A 10 -10.99 -13.09 -16.16
C PRO A 10 -10.90 -14.06 -17.34
N ALA A 11 -10.66 -13.52 -18.54
CA ALA A 11 -10.50 -14.31 -19.77
C ALA A 11 -9.04 -14.75 -20.04
N SER A 12 -8.08 -14.19 -19.31
CA SER A 12 -6.65 -14.47 -19.50
C SER A 12 -5.85 -14.25 -18.21
N ARG A 13 -4.65 -14.83 -18.13
CA ARG A 13 -3.72 -14.62 -16.99
C ARG A 13 -3.35 -13.14 -16.79
N LEU A 14 -3.23 -12.38 -17.88
CA LEU A 14 -2.99 -10.93 -17.83
C LEU A 14 -4.19 -10.19 -17.21
N ALA A 15 -5.41 -10.54 -17.63
CA ALA A 15 -6.62 -9.93 -17.08
C ALA A 15 -6.79 -10.26 -15.59
N ALA A 16 -6.49 -11.50 -15.17
CA ALA A 16 -6.52 -11.91 -13.77
C ALA A 16 -5.49 -11.15 -12.90
N THR A 17 -4.26 -11.00 -13.41
CA THR A 17 -3.17 -10.33 -12.66
C THR A 17 -3.35 -8.81 -12.61
N ALA A 18 -3.85 -8.18 -13.68
CA ALA A 18 -4.17 -6.76 -13.71
C ALA A 18 -5.44 -6.43 -12.90
N GLY A 19 -6.47 -7.28 -12.98
CA GLY A 19 -7.73 -7.11 -12.24
C GLY A 19 -7.55 -7.14 -10.71
N ALA A 20 -6.53 -7.86 -10.23
CA ALA A 20 -6.19 -7.93 -8.81
C ALA A 20 -5.60 -6.63 -8.23
N ILE A 21 -5.15 -5.68 -9.07
CA ILE A 21 -4.48 -4.45 -8.64
C ILE A 21 -5.42 -3.54 -7.86
N VAL A 22 -6.61 -3.28 -8.39
CA VAL A 22 -7.61 -2.35 -7.82
C VAL A 22 -8.05 -2.76 -6.41
N PRO A 23 -8.53 -4.00 -6.16
CA PRO A 23 -8.93 -4.39 -4.81
C PRO A 23 -7.74 -4.40 -3.84
N ALA A 24 -6.54 -4.80 -4.30
CA ALA A 24 -5.35 -4.81 -3.46
C ALA A 24 -4.90 -3.40 -3.07
N SER A 25 -4.96 -2.44 -3.99
CA SER A 25 -4.55 -1.05 -3.74
C SER A 25 -5.51 -0.30 -2.83
N ILE A 26 -6.82 -0.59 -2.90
CA ILE A 26 -7.81 -0.02 -1.98
C ILE A 26 -7.53 -0.52 -0.56
N ILE A 27 -7.40 -1.85 -0.38
CA ILE A 27 -7.18 -2.45 0.94
C ILE A 27 -5.85 -1.95 1.55
N ALA A 28 -4.78 -2.01 0.78
CA ALA A 28 -3.46 -1.58 1.26
C ALA A 28 -3.37 -0.06 1.47
N GLY A 29 -4.04 0.74 0.64
CA GLY A 29 -4.14 2.19 0.83
C GLY A 29 -4.84 2.53 2.15
N ILE A 30 -5.99 1.92 2.43
CA ILE A 30 -6.73 2.13 3.68
C ILE A 30 -5.89 1.71 4.90
N ILE A 31 -5.29 0.52 4.85
CA ILE A 31 -4.45 0.01 5.95
C ILE A 31 -3.25 0.93 6.17
N GLY A 32 -2.55 1.32 5.09
CA GLY A 32 -1.39 2.18 5.21
C GLY A 32 -1.74 3.56 5.75
N THR A 33 -2.84 4.16 5.30
CA THR A 33 -3.31 5.44 5.84
C THR A 33 -3.69 5.31 7.32
N ALA A 34 -4.38 4.25 7.71
CA ALA A 34 -4.74 4.01 9.11
C ALA A 34 -3.48 3.84 9.99
N CYS A 35 -2.52 3.01 9.58
CA CYS A 35 -1.27 2.83 10.30
C CYS A 35 -0.47 4.13 10.39
N LEU A 36 -0.42 4.91 9.31
CA LEU A 36 0.28 6.19 9.30
C LEU A 36 -0.34 7.20 10.26
N MET A 37 -1.66 7.30 10.27
CA MET A 37 -2.38 8.19 11.19
C MET A 37 -2.22 7.77 12.64
N VAL A 38 -2.33 6.48 12.96
CA VAL A 38 -2.10 5.98 14.32
C VAL A 38 -0.68 6.31 14.79
N GLY A 39 0.33 6.12 13.92
CA GLY A 39 1.71 6.47 14.26
C GLY A 39 1.91 7.97 14.49
N MET A 40 1.37 8.83 13.63
CA MET A 40 1.48 10.28 13.76
C MET A 40 0.74 10.82 14.98
N MET A 41 -0.50 10.36 15.21
CA MET A 41 -1.28 10.74 16.39
C MET A 41 -0.65 10.23 17.69
N GLY A 42 -0.10 9.02 17.67
CA GLY A 42 0.68 8.48 18.78
C GLY A 42 1.88 9.36 19.11
N ALA A 43 2.67 9.73 18.10
CA ALA A 43 3.82 10.63 18.27
C ALA A 43 3.40 12.00 18.84
N ALA A 44 2.32 12.59 18.33
CA ALA A 44 1.79 13.86 18.82
C ALA A 44 1.30 13.79 20.29
N LEU A 45 0.83 12.62 20.73
CA LEU A 45 0.41 12.38 22.11
C LEU A 45 1.61 12.46 23.07
N PHE A 46 2.73 11.85 22.70
CA PHE A 46 3.95 11.83 23.52
C PHE A 46 4.68 13.18 23.55
N THR A 47 4.52 14.02 22.53
CA THR A 47 5.11 15.38 22.50
C THR A 47 4.24 16.44 23.20
N GLY A 48 3.12 16.04 23.82
CA GLY A 48 2.22 16.98 24.52
C GLY A 48 1.46 17.91 23.58
N GLY A 49 1.27 17.54 22.31
CA GLY A 49 0.60 18.37 21.30
C GLY A 49 -0.87 18.68 21.58
N PHE A 50 -1.47 18.04 22.57
CA PHE A 50 -2.89 18.17 22.94
C PHE A 50 -3.12 19.06 24.17
N GLY A 51 -2.25 20.04 24.43
CA GLY A 51 -2.22 20.82 25.67
C GLY A 51 -3.45 21.71 25.97
N SER A 52 -4.37 21.93 25.03
CA SER A 52 -5.60 22.70 25.29
C SER A 52 -6.80 22.15 24.48
N PHE A 53 -7.61 21.31 25.11
CA PHE A 53 -8.86 20.80 24.53
C PHE A 53 -9.99 21.84 24.67
N SER A 54 -10.00 22.86 23.80
CA SER A 54 -11.26 23.58 23.56
C SER A 54 -12.15 22.76 22.61
N ILE A 55 -13.47 22.91 22.72
CA ILE A 55 -14.43 22.21 21.83
C ILE A 55 -14.16 22.59 20.37
N ASP A 56 -13.83 23.86 20.10
CA ASP A 56 -13.49 24.34 18.77
C ASP A 56 -12.19 23.71 18.24
N ALA A 57 -11.17 23.53 19.09
CA ALA A 57 -9.94 22.84 18.70
C ALA A 57 -10.19 21.35 18.41
N LEU A 58 -11.11 20.71 19.14
CA LEU A 58 -11.48 19.32 18.92
C LEU A 58 -12.22 19.15 17.59
N LEU A 59 -13.18 20.03 17.28
CA LEU A 59 -13.88 20.05 16.00
C LEU A 59 -12.94 20.34 14.82
N ALA A 60 -12.04 21.31 14.97
CA ALA A 60 -11.05 21.63 13.95
C ALA A 60 -10.08 20.46 13.70
N MET A 61 -9.61 19.79 14.77
CA MET A 61 -8.81 18.58 14.66
C MET A 61 -9.57 17.44 13.96
N LEU A 62 -10.85 17.23 14.27
CA LEU A 62 -11.65 16.18 13.65
C LEU A 62 -11.82 16.42 12.14
N VAL A 63 -12.13 17.64 11.73
CA VAL A 63 -12.28 18.01 10.32
C VAL A 63 -10.94 17.89 9.58
N PHE A 64 -9.87 18.41 10.16
CA PHE A 64 -8.54 18.36 9.55
C PHE A 64 -8.01 16.93 9.43
N THR A 65 -8.15 16.12 10.48
CA THR A 65 -7.75 14.70 10.46
C THR A 65 -8.62 13.90 9.49
N GLY A 66 -9.92 14.17 9.44
CA GLY A 66 -10.84 13.56 8.49
C GLY A 66 -10.47 13.87 7.03
N ALA A 67 -10.14 15.12 6.73
CA ALA A 67 -9.66 15.53 5.40
C ALA A 67 -8.32 14.87 5.05
N LEU A 68 -7.39 14.80 6.00
CA LEU A 68 -6.11 14.11 5.84
C LEU A 68 -6.27 12.60 5.59
N ILE A 69 -7.19 11.93 6.28
CA ILE A 69 -7.52 10.51 6.03
C ILE A 69 -8.11 10.34 4.63
N ALA A 70 -9.01 11.23 4.21
CA ALA A 70 -9.62 11.15 2.89
C ALA A 70 -8.57 11.33 1.78
N VAL A 71 -7.74 12.38 1.88
CA VAL A 71 -6.66 12.64 0.91
C VAL A 71 -5.61 11.54 0.97
N GLY A 72 -5.21 11.11 2.17
CA GLY A 72 -4.21 10.06 2.37
C GLY A 72 -4.65 8.70 1.86
N SER A 73 -5.93 8.34 2.01
CA SER A 73 -6.46 7.07 1.52
C SER A 73 -6.59 7.07 -0.01
N ILE A 74 -7.10 8.15 -0.60
CA ILE A 74 -7.19 8.29 -2.06
C ILE A 74 -5.77 8.28 -2.66
N GLY A 75 -4.89 9.16 -2.18
CA GLY A 75 -3.51 9.25 -2.65
C GLY A 75 -2.73 7.96 -2.43
N GLY A 76 -2.89 7.34 -1.25
CA GLY A 76 -2.29 6.05 -0.90
C GLY A 76 -2.76 4.93 -1.82
N THR A 77 -4.05 4.86 -2.12
CA THR A 77 -4.60 3.87 -3.07
C THR A 77 -4.07 4.07 -4.48
N PHE A 78 -4.01 5.30 -4.99
CA PHE A 78 -3.45 5.57 -6.32
C PHE A 78 -1.96 5.23 -6.40
N MET A 79 -1.19 5.63 -5.38
CA MET A 79 0.24 5.31 -5.31
C MET A 79 0.47 3.80 -5.26
N VAL A 80 -0.24 3.09 -4.38
CA VAL A 80 -0.13 1.62 -4.31
C VAL A 80 -0.53 0.97 -5.64
N ALA A 81 -1.61 1.43 -6.28
CA ALA A 81 -2.01 0.91 -7.59
C ALA A 81 -0.90 1.11 -8.63
N PHE A 82 -0.31 2.30 -8.69
CA PHE A 82 0.81 2.61 -9.59
C PHE A 82 2.02 1.69 -9.34
N TYR A 83 2.37 1.43 -8.07
CA TYR A 83 3.45 0.49 -7.73
C TYR A 83 3.14 -0.94 -8.14
N LEU A 84 1.91 -1.40 -7.91
CA LEU A 84 1.49 -2.72 -8.33
C LEU A 84 1.49 -2.85 -9.86
N VAL A 85 1.18 -1.79 -10.61
CA VAL A 85 1.28 -1.81 -12.08
C VAL A 85 2.73 -1.92 -12.55
N ILE A 86 3.65 -1.13 -12.00
CA ILE A 86 5.04 -1.09 -12.48
C ILE A 86 5.85 -2.29 -12.02
N PHE A 87 5.68 -2.72 -10.77
CA PHE A 87 6.52 -3.75 -10.17
C PHE A 87 5.74 -5.03 -9.86
N GLY A 88 4.53 -4.91 -9.30
CA GLY A 88 3.73 -6.07 -8.92
C GLY A 88 3.32 -6.93 -10.11
N LEU A 89 2.82 -6.30 -11.17
CA LEU A 89 2.27 -6.96 -12.35
C LEU A 89 3.35 -7.73 -13.13
N PRO A 90 4.52 -7.15 -13.48
CA PRO A 90 5.59 -7.93 -14.12
C PRO A 90 6.03 -9.12 -13.26
N VAL A 91 6.16 -8.94 -11.94
CA VAL A 91 6.59 -10.01 -11.03
C VAL A 91 5.54 -11.12 -10.97
N ALA A 92 4.25 -10.79 -10.91
CA ALA A 92 3.17 -11.77 -10.93
C ALA A 92 3.12 -12.55 -12.26
N LEU A 93 3.35 -11.87 -13.39
CA LEU A 93 3.41 -12.50 -14.71
C LEU A 93 4.63 -13.42 -14.86
N LEU A 94 5.80 -13.00 -14.36
CA LEU A 94 7.03 -13.79 -14.39
C LEU A 94 6.93 -15.03 -13.49
N LEU A 95 6.33 -14.89 -12.30
CA LEU A 95 6.16 -16.02 -11.38
C LEU A 95 5.09 -17.01 -11.85
N GLY A 96 4.04 -16.54 -12.52
CA GLY A 96 2.94 -17.39 -12.98
C GLY A 96 2.38 -18.27 -11.86
N GLU A 97 2.42 -19.58 -12.01
CA GLU A 97 1.94 -20.54 -11.01
C GLU A 97 2.80 -20.57 -9.72
N HIS A 98 4.08 -20.17 -9.82
CA HIS A 98 4.98 -20.11 -8.67
C HIS A 98 4.59 -19.01 -7.68
N ILE A 99 3.67 -18.10 -8.03
CA ILE A 99 3.16 -17.09 -7.10
C ILE A 99 2.48 -17.73 -5.88
N ARG A 100 1.99 -18.98 -6.01
CA ARG A 100 1.39 -19.77 -4.92
C ARG A 100 2.42 -20.28 -3.91
N THR A 101 3.70 -20.30 -4.26
CA THR A 101 4.78 -20.79 -3.40
C THR A 101 5.21 -19.73 -2.36
N PRO A 102 5.86 -20.14 -1.26
CA PRO A 102 6.50 -19.20 -0.33
C PRO A 102 7.64 -18.41 -0.97
N ALA A 103 8.34 -18.98 -1.97
CA ALA A 103 9.35 -18.24 -2.73
C ALA A 103 8.72 -17.07 -3.53
N GLY A 104 7.52 -17.28 -4.08
CA GLY A 104 6.75 -16.21 -4.73
C GLY A 104 6.34 -15.09 -3.78
N LEU A 105 6.08 -15.41 -2.50
CA LEU A 105 5.84 -14.39 -1.47
C LEU A 105 7.09 -13.56 -1.20
N LEU A 106 8.25 -14.21 -1.03
CA LEU A 106 9.52 -13.51 -0.81
C LEU A 106 9.88 -12.60 -2.00
N ALA A 107 9.68 -13.08 -3.23
CA ALA A 107 9.89 -12.28 -4.44
C ALA A 107 8.96 -11.05 -4.49
N ALA A 108 7.67 -11.22 -4.16
CA ALA A 108 6.71 -10.11 -4.10
C ALA A 108 7.07 -9.09 -2.99
N MET A 109 7.51 -9.56 -1.82
CA MET A 109 7.95 -8.69 -0.74
C MET A 109 9.23 -7.94 -1.10
N ALA A 110 10.24 -8.61 -1.66
CA ALA A 110 11.51 -8.01 -2.05
C ALA A 110 11.34 -6.96 -3.15
N THR A 111 10.49 -7.24 -4.15
CA THR A 111 10.19 -6.31 -5.25
C THR A 111 9.35 -5.12 -4.77
N GLY A 112 8.41 -5.35 -3.86
CA GLY A 112 7.70 -4.28 -3.16
C GLY A 112 8.66 -3.38 -2.38
N LEU A 113 9.61 -3.97 -1.63
CA LEU A 113 10.60 -3.23 -0.85
C LEU A 113 11.53 -2.39 -1.74
N ALA A 114 12.00 -2.95 -2.84
CA ALA A 114 12.81 -2.24 -3.82
C ALA A 114 12.04 -1.09 -4.48
N ALA A 115 10.77 -1.32 -4.83
CA ALA A 115 9.88 -0.30 -5.39
C ALA A 115 9.62 0.84 -4.41
N ALA A 116 9.35 0.52 -3.14
CA ALA A 116 9.13 1.49 -2.07
C ALA A 116 10.37 2.35 -1.78
N TYR A 117 11.54 1.76 -1.87
CA TYR A 117 12.80 2.48 -1.71
C TYR A 117 13.04 3.45 -2.87
N ALA A 118 12.77 3.03 -4.11
CA ALA A 118 12.83 3.91 -5.28
C ALA A 118 11.78 5.04 -5.22
N ALA A 119 10.56 4.70 -4.81
CA ALA A 119 9.42 5.59 -4.63
C ALA A 119 9.71 6.78 -3.73
N MET A 120 10.15 6.50 -2.50
CA MET A 120 10.34 7.54 -1.49
C MET A 120 11.45 8.51 -1.87
N ARG A 121 12.51 8.02 -2.49
CA ARG A 121 13.58 8.87 -3.01
C ARG A 121 13.09 9.81 -4.11
N TRP A 122 12.22 9.31 -4.98
CA TRP A 122 11.63 10.13 -6.04
C TRP A 122 10.64 11.16 -5.50
N LEU A 123 9.76 10.75 -4.57
CA LEU A 123 8.68 11.56 -4.02
C LEU A 123 9.17 12.71 -3.13
N TRP A 124 10.31 12.53 -2.47
CA TRP A 124 10.92 13.56 -1.63
C TRP A 124 11.98 14.41 -2.35
N GLY A 125 12.17 14.22 -3.66
CA GLY A 125 13.20 14.95 -4.41
C GLY A 125 14.62 14.69 -3.89
N MET A 126 14.80 13.64 -3.08
CA MET A 126 16.08 13.22 -2.53
C MET A 126 16.86 12.54 -3.65
N THR A 127 17.50 13.36 -4.47
CA THR A 127 18.65 12.95 -5.27
C THR A 127 19.70 12.36 -4.32
N TRP A 128 20.67 11.60 -4.84
CA TRP A 128 21.71 10.90 -4.08
C TRP A 128 22.59 11.80 -3.17
N ALA A 129 22.25 13.10 -3.00
CA ALA A 129 23.00 14.16 -2.36
C ALA A 129 22.40 14.70 -1.04
N SER A 130 21.24 14.25 -0.54
CA SER A 130 20.79 14.62 0.81
C SER A 130 21.37 13.67 1.85
N GLY A 131 22.32 14.15 2.64
CA GLY A 131 23.12 13.37 3.59
C GLY A 131 22.43 12.92 4.88
N GLU A 132 21.12 13.11 5.02
CA GLU A 132 20.36 12.62 6.17
C GLU A 132 19.41 11.49 5.73
N PRO A 133 19.79 10.24 5.98
CA PRO A 133 18.91 9.12 5.75
C PRO A 133 17.78 9.16 6.78
N VAL A 134 16.55 9.47 6.35
CA VAL A 134 15.37 9.42 7.23
C VAL A 134 14.89 7.97 7.32
N TRP A 135 15.73 7.08 7.85
CA TRP A 135 15.48 5.63 7.94
C TRP A 135 14.14 5.30 8.61
N ASN A 136 13.73 6.14 9.56
CA ASN A 136 12.47 5.99 10.27
C ASN A 136 11.25 6.23 9.37
N GLY A 137 11.31 7.24 8.48
CA GLY A 137 10.23 7.53 7.53
C GLY A 137 10.15 6.46 6.44
N GLU A 138 11.31 6.02 5.94
CA GLU A 138 11.42 4.98 4.93
C GLU A 138 10.89 3.62 5.41
N ALA A 139 11.32 3.18 6.59
CA ALA A 139 10.84 1.93 7.17
C ALA A 139 9.32 1.98 7.42
N PHE A 140 8.79 3.13 7.83
CA PHE A 140 7.38 3.26 8.17
C PHE A 140 6.45 3.14 6.95
N VAL A 141 6.81 3.75 5.82
CA VAL A 141 6.02 3.62 4.57
C VAL A 141 6.10 2.19 4.01
N VAL A 142 7.27 1.54 4.07
CA VAL A 142 7.42 0.13 3.67
C VAL A 142 6.50 -0.77 4.50
N LEU A 143 6.51 -0.61 5.82
CA LEU A 143 5.70 -1.43 6.73
C LEU A 143 4.20 -1.16 6.57
N CYS A 144 3.79 0.09 6.40
CA CYS A 144 2.39 0.47 6.42
C CYS A 144 1.69 0.27 5.07
N PHE A 145 2.36 0.51 3.95
CA PHE A 145 1.72 0.48 2.63
C PHE A 145 2.16 -0.72 1.79
N VAL A 146 3.46 -0.98 1.74
CA VAL A 146 4.06 -1.85 0.71
C VAL A 146 3.93 -3.32 1.08
N LEU A 147 4.20 -3.67 2.33
CA LEU A 147 4.02 -5.05 2.81
C LEU A 147 2.55 -5.50 2.72
N PRO A 148 1.56 -4.71 3.18
CA PRO A 148 0.16 -5.02 2.94
C PRO A 148 -0.16 -5.13 1.45
N ALA A 149 0.31 -4.20 0.62
CA ALA A 149 0.06 -4.23 -0.83
C ALA A 149 0.55 -5.53 -1.48
N ALA A 150 1.80 -5.93 -1.23
CA ALA A 150 2.37 -7.16 -1.77
C ALA A 150 1.60 -8.40 -1.31
N TRP A 151 1.21 -8.46 -0.03
CA TRP A 151 0.44 -9.56 0.53
C TRP A 151 -0.96 -9.68 -0.06
N PHE A 152 -1.72 -8.57 -0.07
CA PHE A 152 -3.08 -8.55 -0.60
C PHE A 152 -3.11 -8.75 -2.10
N TYR A 153 -2.17 -8.14 -2.84
CA TYR A 153 -2.06 -8.35 -4.28
C TYR A 153 -1.82 -9.82 -4.62
N ARG A 154 -0.87 -10.48 -3.96
CA ARG A 154 -0.66 -11.93 -4.14
C ARG A 154 -1.93 -12.75 -3.91
N LYS A 155 -2.67 -12.47 -2.83
CA LYS A 155 -3.92 -13.18 -2.53
C LYS A 155 -4.98 -12.96 -3.61
N GLN A 156 -5.13 -11.73 -4.10
CA GLN A 156 -6.10 -11.41 -5.15
C GLN A 156 -5.71 -12.02 -6.49
N VAL A 157 -4.42 -12.03 -6.85
CA VAL A 157 -3.92 -12.69 -8.06
C VAL A 157 -4.24 -14.19 -8.01
N ILE A 158 -3.95 -14.87 -6.89
CA ILE A 158 -4.25 -16.30 -6.75
C ILE A 158 -5.76 -16.55 -6.92
N ALA A 159 -6.59 -15.76 -6.24
CA ALA A 159 -8.04 -15.89 -6.34
C ALA A 159 -8.56 -15.70 -7.78
N MET A 160 -8.02 -14.74 -8.54
CA MET A 160 -8.42 -14.51 -9.93
C MET A 160 -7.87 -15.57 -10.89
N LEU A 161 -6.69 -16.13 -10.64
CA LEU A 161 -6.15 -17.24 -11.42
C LEU A 161 -6.99 -18.52 -11.25
N ASP A 162 -7.56 -18.74 -10.06
CA ASP A 162 -8.45 -19.88 -9.79
C ASP A 162 -9.80 -19.79 -10.54
N GLU A 163 -10.16 -18.61 -11.06
CA GLU A 163 -11.43 -18.37 -11.78
C GLU A 163 -11.32 -18.52 -13.30
N LEU A 164 -10.09 -18.68 -13.83
CA LEU A 164 -9.85 -18.86 -15.26
C LEU A 164 -10.59 -20.09 -15.80
N PRO A 165 -11.21 -20.01 -16.99
CA PRO A 165 -11.76 -21.19 -17.64
C PRO A 165 -10.62 -22.19 -17.94
N ALA A 166 -10.88 -23.46 -17.61
CA ALA A 166 -9.97 -24.58 -17.87
C ALA A 166 -9.84 -24.85 -19.38
#